data_AF-A0A931ZLS1-F1
#
_entry.id   AF-A0A931ZLS1-F1
#
_cell.length_a   1.000
_cell.length_b   1.000
_cell.length_c   1.000
_cell.angle_alpha   90.00
_cell.angle_beta   90.00
_cell.angle_gamma   90.00
#
_symmetry.space_group_name_H-M   'P 1'
#
loop_
_entity.id
_entity.type
_entity.pdbx_description
1 polymer ?
#
loop_
_entity_poly.entity_id
_entity_poly.type
_entity_poly.pdbx_seq_one_letter_code
_entity_poly.pdbx_strand_id
1 'polypeptide(L)' 'MATKVVAQPGESVDSLIRKFNKKVQTEGILQEIKKREHYLKPSLKRQQKIQMARKKYIRSKF' A
#
# COMPACT_ATOMS: atom_id res chain seq x y z
N MET A 1 -0.27 -1.32 -12.20
CA MET A 1 0.07 0.09 -11.94
C MET A 1 1.59 0.19 -11.87
N ALA A 2 2.19 1.11 -12.62
CA ALA A 2 3.64 1.28 -12.64
C ALA A 2 4.02 2.56 -11.87
N THR A 3 4.69 2.39 -10.73
CA THR A 3 5.24 3.49 -9.94
C THR A 3 6.50 4.03 -10.59
N LYS A 4 6.41 5.14 -11.34
CA LYS A 4 7.60 5.85 -11.84
C LYS A 4 8.14 6.83 -10.78
N VAL A 5 9.41 6.72 -10.44
CA VAL A 5 10.15 7.72 -9.64
C VAL A 5 11.36 8.17 -10.46
N VAL A 6 11.52 9.49 -10.62
CA VAL A 6 12.61 10.09 -11.39
C VAL A 6 13.57 10.74 -10.41
N ALA A 7 14.88 10.50 -10.60
CA ALA A 7 15.93 11.09 -9.78
C ALA A 7 16.07 12.59 -10.08
N GLN A 8 16.27 13.38 -9.02
CA GLN A 8 16.63 14.79 -9.16
C GLN A 8 18.16 14.95 -9.26
N PRO A 9 18.67 16.00 -9.92
CA PRO A 9 20.11 16.28 -9.98
C PRO A 9 20.68 16.43 -8.56
N GLY A 10 21.73 15.67 -8.23
CA GLY A 10 22.36 15.70 -6.90
C GLY A 10 21.67 14.85 -5.81
N GLU A 11 20.64 14.08 -6.15
CA GLU A 11 19.98 13.18 -5.20
C GLU A 11 20.81 11.90 -4.96
N SER A 12 20.91 11.47 -3.69
CA SER A 12 21.54 10.20 -3.34
C SER A 12 20.67 9.00 -3.72
N VAL A 13 21.32 7.89 -4.08
CA VAL A 13 20.65 6.63 -4.44
C VAL A 13 19.72 6.15 -3.32
N ASP A 14 20.15 6.27 -2.07
CA ASP A 14 19.33 5.87 -0.91
C ASP A 14 18.05 6.69 -0.76
N SER A 15 18.11 8.00 -1.06
CA SER A 15 16.92 8.85 -1.06
C SER A 15 15.93 8.41 -2.14
N LEU A 16 16.43 8.06 -3.33
CA LEU A 16 15.61 7.55 -4.42
C LEU A 16 14.91 6.23 -4.07
N ILE A 17 15.64 5.30 -3.45
CA ILE A 17 15.08 4.02 -2.96
C ILE A 17 14.00 4.26 -1.91
N ARG A 18 14.23 5.18 -0.97
CA ARG A 18 13.23 5.53 0.05
C ARG A 18 11.97 6.13 -0.58
N LYS A 19 12.11 7.05 -1.54
CA LYS A 19 10.97 7.63 -2.29
C LYS A 19 10.20 6.54 -3.04
N PHE A 20 10.90 5.63 -3.71
CA PHE A 20 10.29 4.49 -4.40
C PHE A 20 9.50 3.60 -3.44
N ASN A 21 10.10 3.17 -2.33
CA ASN A 21 9.44 2.33 -1.33
C ASN A 21 8.19 3.00 -0.76
N LYS A 22 8.27 4.30 -0.44
CA LYS A 22 7.12 5.08 0.03
C LYS A 22 6.02 5.16 -1.02
N LYS A 23 6.37 5.35 -2.29
CA LYS A 23 5.40 5.41 -3.40
C LYS A 23 4.70 4.07 -3.61
N VAL A 24 5.44 2.95 -3.61
CA VAL A 24 4.90 1.59 -3.69
C VAL A 24 3.95 1.27 -2.53
N GLN A 25 4.30 1.69 -1.32
CA GLN A 25 3.43 1.53 -0.14
C GLN A 25 2.16 2.38 -0.23
N THR A 26 2.29 3.63 -0.70
CA THR A 26 1.18 4.58 -0.83
C THR A 26 0.18 4.13 -1.89
N GLU A 27 0.67 3.65 -3.03
CA GLU A 27 -0.16 3.07 -4.09
C GLU A 27 -0.75 1.71 -3.71
N GLY A 28 -0.27 1.09 -2.62
CA GLY A 28 -0.84 -0.15 -2.08
C GLY A 28 -0.62 -1.37 -2.97
N ILE A 29 0.32 -1.31 -3.92
CA ILE A 29 0.57 -2.36 -4.93
C ILE A 29 0.77 -3.73 -4.29
N LEU A 30 1.58 -3.80 -3.23
CA LEU A 30 1.83 -5.04 -2.50
C LEU A 30 0.56 -5.62 -1.85
N GLN A 31 -0.35 -4.76 -1.37
CA GLN A 31 -1.61 -5.21 -0.80
C GLN A 31 -2.58 -5.68 -1.88
N GLU A 32 -2.54 -5.05 -3.05
CA GLU A 32 -3.37 -5.43 -4.19
C GLU A 32 -2.96 -6.78 -4.77
N ILE A 33 -1.65 -7.02 -4.92
CA ILE A 33 -1.11 -8.32 -5.35
C ILE A 33 -1.62 -9.42 -4.42
N LYS A 34 -1.44 -9.27 -3.10
CA LYS A 34 -1.94 -10.23 -2.10
C LYS A 34 -3.44 -10.48 -2.16
N LYS A 35 -4.24 -9.45 -2.48
CA LYS A 35 -5.70 -9.61 -2.63
C LYS A 35 -6.10 -10.33 -3.92
N ARG A 36 -5.23 -10.32 -4.93
CA ARG A 36 -5.45 -10.94 -6.25
C ARG A 36 -4.87 -12.35 -6.36
N GLU A 37 -3.92 -12.71 -5.49
CA GLU A 37 -3.30 -14.05 -5.44
C GLU A 37 -4.35 -15.17 -5.36
N HIS A 38 -5.42 -14.99 -4.58
CA HIS A 38 -6.47 -15.98 -4.43
C HIS A 38 -7.87 -15.37 -4.51
N TYR A 39 -8.83 -16.13 -5.06
CA TYR A 39 -10.23 -15.73 -5.03
C TYR A 39 -10.77 -15.74 -3.60
N LEU A 40 -11.29 -14.58 -3.18
CA LEU A 40 -12.05 -14.45 -1.95
C LEU A 40 -13.52 -14.19 -2.29
N LYS A 41 -14.42 -14.95 -1.64
CA LYS A 41 -15.88 -14.72 -1.74
C LYS A 41 -16.21 -13.26 -1.40
N PRO A 42 -17.18 -12.62 -2.08
CA PRO A 42 -17.53 -11.21 -1.84
C PRO A 42 -17.82 -10.88 -0.36
N SER A 43 -18.45 -11.81 0.37
CA SER A 43 -18.71 -11.66 1.81
C SER A 43 -17.42 -11.51 2.63
N LEU A 44 -16.43 -12.37 2.39
CA LEU A 44 -15.13 -12.33 3.07
C LEU A 44 -14.36 -11.04 2.74
N LYS A 45 -14.41 -10.59 1.47
CA LYS A 45 -13.85 -9.29 1.06
C LYS A 45 -14.49 -8.13 1.83
N ARG A 46 -15.82 -8.13 1.98
CA ARG A 46 -16.56 -7.11 2.75
C ARG A 46 -16.18 -7.14 4.23
N GLN A 47 -16.09 -8.33 4.82
CA GLN A 47 -15.71 -8.52 6.23
C GLN A 47 -14.28 -8.01 6.49
N GLN A 48 -13.31 -8.34 5.63
CA GLN A 48 -11.93 -7.84 5.76
C GLN A 48 -11.86 -6.31 5.64
N LYS A 49 -12.63 -5.71 4.72
CA LYS A 49 -12.69 -4.24 4.58
C LYS A 49 -13.19 -3.55 5.85
N ILE A 50 -14.25 -4.08 6.47
CA ILE A 50 -14.82 -3.55 7.73
C ILE A 50 -13.80 -3.68 8.86
N GLN A 51 -13.14 -4.84 8.99
CA GLN A 51 -12.12 -5.05 10.02
C GLN A 51 -10.94 -4.09 9.86
N MET A 52 -10.45 -3.87 8.65
CA MET A 52 -9.39 -2.89 8.38
C MET A 52 -9.81 -1.47 8.73
N ALA A 53 -11.03 -1.06 8.37
CA ALA A 53 -11.56 0.25 8.73
C ALA A 53 -11.66 0.42 10.26
N ARG A 54 -12.15 -0.61 10.97
CA ARG A 54 -12.23 -0.61 12.44
C ARG A 54 -10.86 -0.50 13.08
N LYS A 55 -9.86 -1.27 12.60
CA LYS A 55 -8.47 -1.17 13.09
C LYS A 55 -7.89 0.24 12.86
N LYS A 56 -8.14 0.84 11.68
CA LYS A 56 -7.68 2.20 11.38
C LYS A 56 -8.32 3.24 12.31
N TYR A 57 -9.62 3.12 12.55
CA TYR A 57 -10.36 3.99 13.47
C TYR A 57 -9.85 3.91 14.91
N ILE A 58 -9.60 2.68 15.39
CA ILE A 58 -9.01 2.47 16.73
C ILE A 58 -7.63 3.13 16.80
N ARG A 59 -6.77 2.93 15.78
CA ARG A 59 -5.43 3.51 15.73
C ARG A 59 -5.42 5.04 15.63
N SER A 60 -6.49 5.68 15.16
CA SER A 60 -6.58 7.14 15.10
C SER A 60 -7.21 7.77 16.34
N LYS A 61 -7.87 6.96 17.16
CA LYS A 61 -8.55 7.43 18.38
C LYS A 61 -7.60 7.50 19.58
N PHE A 62 -6.51 6.73 19.53
CA PHE A 62 -5.38 6.76 20.45
C PHE A 62 -4.16 7.34 19.72
#